data_AF-A0A932PKU7-F1
#
_entry.id   AF-A0A932PKU7-F1
#
_cell.length_a   1.000
_cell.length_b   1.000
_cell.length_c   1.000
_cell.angle_alpha   90.00
_cell.angle_beta   90.00
_cell.angle_gamma   90.00
#
_symmetry.space_group_name_H-M   'P 1'
#
loop_
_entity.id
_entity.type
_entity.pdbx_description
1 polymer ?
#
loop_
_entity_poly.entity_id
_entity_poly.type
_entity_poly.pdbx_seq_one_letter_code
_entity_poly.pdbx_strand_id
1 'polypeptide(L)' 'MIAVQPHENNEEQSFGEFRRKVRSAEVLSAAMERLLRNLHFSGKLSVVVQNGSVLKSGYEEGYFRQPEPSVACSPE' A
#
# COMPACT_ATOMS: atom_id res chain seq x y z
N MET A 1 -16.81 25.07 38.09
CA MET A 1 -16.95 24.58 36.72
C MET A 1 -15.55 24.28 36.20
N ILE A 2 -15.19 23.03 35.96
CA ILE A 2 -13.93 22.66 35.30
C ILE A 2 -14.34 21.88 34.06
N ALA A 3 -14.22 22.51 32.90
CA ALA A 3 -14.37 21.83 31.62
C ALA A 3 -13.10 21.00 31.40
N VAL A 4 -13.17 19.71 31.73
CA VAL A 4 -12.14 18.75 31.30
C VAL A 4 -12.28 18.61 29.79
N GLN A 5 -11.27 19.10 29.07
CA GLN A 5 -11.25 19.17 27.62
C GLN A 5 -11.24 17.74 27.02
N PRO A 6 -12.10 17.42 26.04
CA PRO A 6 -12.20 16.07 25.44
C PRO A 6 -11.08 15.72 24.45
N HIS A 7 -9.92 16.39 24.52
CA HIS A 7 -8.91 16.31 23.46
C HIS A 7 -8.28 14.91 23.33
N GLU A 8 -7.98 14.27 24.46
CA GLU A 8 -7.29 12.96 24.47
C GLU A 8 -8.16 11.81 23.96
N ASN A 9 -9.47 11.88 24.21
CA ASN A 9 -10.41 10.86 23.76
C ASN A 9 -10.51 10.79 22.22
N ASN A 10 -10.17 11.89 21.55
CA ASN A 10 -10.20 11.99 20.09
C ASN A 10 -8.95 11.40 19.44
N GLU A 11 -7.79 11.51 20.10
CA GLU A 11 -6.51 10.95 19.62
C GLU A 11 -6.48 9.43 19.76
N GLU A 12 -6.96 8.88 20.88
CA GLU A 12 -7.08 7.42 21.07
C GLU A 12 -8.03 6.78 20.04
N GLN A 13 -9.15 7.45 19.77
CA GLN A 13 -10.10 7.04 18.72
C GLN A 13 -9.46 7.11 17.33
N SER A 14 -8.73 8.19 17.04
CA SER A 14 -8.01 8.37 15.78
C SER A 14 -6.96 7.28 15.56
N PHE A 15 -6.21 6.93 16.60
CA PHE A 15 -5.21 5.85 16.52
C PHE A 15 -5.87 4.47 16.36
N GLY A 16 -6.99 4.24 17.05
CA GLY A 16 -7.80 3.03 16.92
C GLY A 16 -8.34 2.85 15.50
N GLU A 17 -8.80 3.92 14.87
CA GLU A 17 -9.25 3.95 13.47
C GLU A 17 -8.09 3.71 12.50
N PHE A 18 -6.98 4.42 12.68
CA PHE A 18 -5.76 4.22 11.88
C PHE A 18 -5.30 2.76 11.91
N ARG A 19 -5.20 2.17 13.11
CA ARG A 19 -4.80 0.75 13.26
C ARG A 19 -5.78 -0.21 12.59
N ARG A 20 -7.07 0.12 12.57
CA ARG A 20 -8.09 -0.68 11.87
C ARG A 20 -7.87 -0.62 10.37
N LYS A 21 -7.73 0.59 9.80
CA LYS A 21 -7.47 0.81 8.38
C LYS A 21 -6.17 0.13 7.92
N VAL A 22 -5.10 0.20 8.72
CA VAL A 22 -3.83 -0.52 8.45
C VAL A 22 -4.03 -2.02 8.36
N ARG A 23 -4.72 -2.63 9.33
CA ARG A 23 -4.96 -4.08 9.34
C ARG A 23 -5.87 -4.54 8.21
N SER A 24 -6.86 -3.73 7.85
CA SER A 24 -7.76 -4.00 6.74
C SER A 24 -7.15 -3.66 5.37
N ALA A 25 -5.90 -3.17 5.31
CA ALA A 25 -5.25 -2.66 4.10
C ALA A 25 -5.99 -1.49 3.42
N GLU A 26 -6.86 -0.78 4.14
CA GLU A 26 -7.69 0.35 3.66
C GLU A 26 -6.96 1.71 3.70
N VAL A 27 -5.68 1.73 4.05
CA VAL A 27 -4.87 2.95 4.10
C VAL A 27 -4.50 3.43 2.70
N LEU A 28 -4.51 2.52 1.72
CA LEU A 28 -4.30 2.87 0.33
C LEU A 28 -5.56 3.58 -0.19
N SER A 29 -5.39 4.75 -0.81
CA SER A 29 -6.54 5.43 -1.38
C SER A 29 -7.14 4.59 -2.52
N ALA A 30 -8.47 4.60 -2.65
CA ALA A 30 -9.16 3.95 -3.76
C ALA A 30 -8.70 4.48 -5.15
N ALA A 31 -8.13 5.69 -5.20
CA ALA A 31 -7.50 6.21 -6.41
C ALA A 31 -6.19 5.46 -6.74
N MET A 32 -5.36 5.17 -5.75
CA MET A 32 -4.11 4.42 -5.92
C MET A 32 -4.38 2.97 -6.35
N GLU A 33 -5.33 2.28 -5.73
CA GLU A 33 -5.67 0.92 -6.16
C GLU A 33 -6.18 0.84 -7.60
N ARG A 34 -7.00 1.79 -8.02
CA ARG A 34 -7.49 1.88 -9.40
C ARG A 34 -6.34 2.12 -10.37
N LEU A 35 -5.41 3.00 -10.01
CA LEU A 35 -4.21 3.24 -10.81
C LEU A 35 -3.36 1.97 -10.94
N LEU A 36 -3.03 1.31 -9.84
CA LEU A 36 -2.23 0.08 -9.86
C LEU A 36 -2.88 -1.04 -10.68
N ARG A 37 -4.21 -1.18 -10.59
CA ARG A 37 -4.98 -2.12 -11.42
C ARG A 37 -4.89 -1.77 -12.90
N ASN A 38 -5.12 -0.50 -13.27
CA ASN A 38 -5.06 -0.04 -14.66
C ASN A 38 -3.66 -0.17 -15.27
N LEU A 39 -2.61 -0.05 -14.45
CA LEU A 39 -1.22 -0.26 -14.87
C LEU A 39 -0.85 -1.74 -15.01
N HIS A 40 -1.74 -2.67 -14.66
CA HIS A 40 -1.41 -4.09 -14.52
C HIS A 40 -0.17 -4.32 -13.65
N PHE A 41 -0.04 -3.53 -12.57
CA PHE A 41 1.13 -3.55 -11.72
C PHE A 41 1.28 -4.92 -11.05
N SER A 42 2.35 -5.65 -11.40
CA SER A 42 2.70 -6.97 -10.87
C SER A 42 3.77 -6.93 -9.77
N GLY A 43 4.17 -5.72 -9.41
CA GLY A 43 5.28 -5.44 -8.50
C GLY A 43 4.87 -5.25 -7.03
N LYS A 44 5.77 -4.67 -6.26
CA LYS A 44 5.54 -4.25 -4.87
C LYS A 44 5.71 -2.75 -4.72
N LEU A 45 4.75 -2.06 -4.12
CA LEU A 45 4.85 -0.66 -3.72
C LEU A 45 5.05 -0.59 -2.20
N SER A 46 6.02 0.21 -1.74
CA SER A 46 6.33 0.40 -0.32
C SER A 46 6.48 1.88 0.03
N VAL A 47 5.87 2.29 1.13
CA VAL A 47 5.97 3.65 1.68
C VAL A 47 6.30 3.54 3.17
N VAL A 48 7.31 4.28 3.61
CA VAL A 48 7.72 4.36 5.01
C VAL A 48 7.31 5.73 5.54
N VAL A 49 6.48 5.73 6.58
CA VAL A 49 5.98 6.94 7.24
C VAL A 49 6.51 6.97 8.67
N GLN A 50 7.05 8.11 9.10
CA GLN A 50 7.48 8.35 10.48
C GLN A 50 7.04 9.75 10.91
N ASN A 51 6.50 9.87 12.13
CA ASN A 51 6.02 11.15 12.69
C ASN A 51 5.06 11.91 11.74
N GLY A 52 4.14 11.18 11.09
CA GLY A 52 3.18 11.76 10.13
C GLY A 52 3.77 12.17 8.78
N SER A 53 5.08 11.99 8.55
CA SER A 53 5.76 12.36 7.31
C SER A 53 6.23 11.13 6.54
N VAL A 54 6.14 11.18 5.19
CA VAL A 54 6.72 10.14 4.33
C VAL A 54 8.24 10.31 4.30
N LEU A 55 8.96 9.27 4.72
CA LEU A 55 10.43 9.27 4.69
C LEU A 55 10.99 8.59 3.45
N LYS A 56 10.33 7.52 2.99
CA LYS A 56 10.79 6.75 1.84
C LYS A 56 9.61 6.22 1.05
N SER A 57 9.74 6.24 -0.26
CA SER A 57 8.88 5.53 -1.20
C SER A 57 9.75 4.69 -2.13
N GLY A 58 9.29 3.49 -2.47
CA GLY A 58 9.95 2.63 -3.43
C GLY A 58 8.97 1.67 -4.07
N TYR A 59 9.21 1.32 -5.32
CA TYR A 59 8.47 0.28 -6.01
C TYR A 59 9.44 -0.71 -6.64
N GLU A 60 9.08 -1.98 -6.63
CA GLU A 60 9.80 -3.07 -7.28
C GLU A 60 8.90 -3.55 -8.42
N GLU A 61 9.29 -3.34 -9.67
CA GLU A 61 8.57 -3.95 -10.80
C GLU A 61 8.88 -5.45 -10.81
N GLY A 62 7.84 -6.28 -10.88
CA GLY A 62 8.01 -7.70 -11.10
C GLY A 62 8.63 -7.90 -12.48
N TYR A 63 9.94 -8.13 -12.54
CA TYR A 63 10.67 -8.63 -13.72
C TYR A 63 10.19 -10.05 -14.02
N PHE A 64 8.96 -10.20 -14.51
CA PHE A 64 8.61 -11.41 -15.24
C PHE A 64 9.36 -11.34 -16.56
N ARG A 65 10.57 -11.90 -16.59
CA ARG A 65 11.02 -12.62 -17.78
C ARG A 65 9.88 -13.58 -18.10
N GLN A 66 9.11 -13.32 -19.15
CA GLN A 66 8.56 -14.44 -19.88
C GLN A 66 9.78 -15.31 -20.22
N PRO A 67 9.86 -16.59 -19.79
CA PRO A 67 10.68 -17.49 -20.55
C PRO A 67 10.13 -17.37 -21.97
N GLU A 68 10.96 -16.88 -22.90
CA GLU A 68 10.63 -16.96 -24.32
C GLU A 68 10.10 -18.38 -24.52
N PRO A 69 8.92 -18.55 -25.15
CA PRO A 69 8.40 -19.88 -25.40
C PRO A 69 9.53 -20.62 -26.12
N SER A 70 10.13 -21.57 -25.40
CA SER A 70 11.19 -22.40 -25.91
C SER A 70 10.68 -22.91 -27.23
N VAL A 71 11.32 -22.48 -28.31
CA VAL A 71 11.11 -23.05 -29.63
C VAL A 71 11.66 -24.46 -29.51
N ALA A 72 10.87 -25.35 -28.92
CA ALA A 72 10.96 -26.78 -29.09
C ALA A 72 10.46 -27.05 -30.50
N CYS A 73 11.26 -26.64 -31.49
CA CYS A 73 11.12 -27.11 -32.85
C CYS A 73 11.96 -28.37 -32.97
N SER A 74 11.33 -29.49 -32.67
CA SER A 74 11.64 -30.83 -33.18
C SER A 74 10.33 -31.60 -33.01
N PRO A 75 9.80 -32.29 -34.02
CA PRO A 75 10.49 -33.21 -34.94
C PRO A 75 10.34 -32.77 -36.42
N GLU A 76 11.09 -33.24 -37.42
CA GLU A 76 11.33 -34.60 -37.92
C GLU A 76 12.65 -34.65 -38.71
#